data_AF-A0A0C3AMP9-F1
#
_entry.id   AF-A0A0C3AMP9-F1
#
_cell.length_a   1.000
_cell.length_b   1.000
_cell.length_c   1.000
_cell.angle_alpha   90.00
_cell.angle_beta   90.00
_cell.angle_gamma   90.00
#
_symmetry.space_group_name_H-M   'P 1'
#
loop_
_entity.id
_entity.type
_entity.pdbx_description
1 polymer ?
#
loop_
_entity_poly.entity_id
_entity_poly.type
_entity_poly.pdbx_seq_one_letter_code
_entity_poly.pdbx_strand_id
1 'polypeptide(L)'
;MVDQQDTSTPQATIPSARNPTGKNQYSHCPSAKDERVKQLIIGYHRRGITDRKNISQLLLAESPSIIMSEATVARRLKKFNLRASSLTTQRMPDAEKRQYILDQMSKDPTGKKGPRTIRKEIASEHGVFLTRDFVEAEVRHLRASQLAREEDPEVCIESPSPTLCVER
;
A
#
# COMPACT_ATOMS: atom_id res chain seq x y z
N MET A 1 -32.65 -57.35 53.36
CA MET A 1 -31.35 -57.48 52.68
C MET A 1 -31.61 -57.62 51.20
N VAL A 2 -31.58 -56.51 50.48
CA VAL A 2 -31.62 -56.48 49.01
C VAL A 2 -30.65 -55.38 48.59
N ASP A 3 -29.40 -55.77 48.35
CA ASP A 3 -28.37 -54.91 47.79
C ASP A 3 -28.58 -54.81 46.27
N GLN A 4 -29.02 -53.64 45.80
CA GLN A 4 -29.05 -53.31 44.38
C GLN A 4 -27.72 -52.71 43.97
N GLN A 5 -27.08 -53.39 43.03
CA GLN A 5 -25.85 -52.98 42.35
C GLN A 5 -26.19 -51.88 41.34
N ASP A 6 -25.64 -50.68 41.53
CA ASP A 6 -25.59 -49.64 40.51
C ASP A 6 -24.16 -49.56 39.95
N THR A 7 -23.83 -50.44 39.01
CA THR A 7 -22.63 -50.28 38.17
C THR A 7 -22.96 -49.33 37.04
N SER A 8 -22.86 -48.04 37.32
CA SER A 8 -22.90 -46.98 36.30
C SER A 8 -21.60 -47.00 35.50
N THR A 9 -21.64 -47.65 34.34
CA THR A 9 -20.56 -47.61 33.35
C THR A 9 -20.42 -46.18 32.80
N PRO A 10 -19.27 -45.49 32.95
CA PRO A 10 -19.08 -44.18 32.34
C PRO A 10 -18.93 -44.34 30.82
N GLN A 11 -19.91 -43.86 30.06
CA GLN A 11 -19.81 -43.74 28.61
C GLN A 11 -18.73 -42.72 28.25
N ALA A 12 -17.58 -43.23 27.76
CA ALA A 12 -16.56 -42.41 27.13
C ALA A 12 -17.13 -41.77 25.86
N THR A 13 -17.39 -40.46 25.91
CA THR A 13 -17.71 -39.65 24.75
C THR A 13 -16.45 -39.51 23.90
N ILE A 14 -16.33 -40.35 22.86
CA ILE A 14 -15.26 -40.20 21.87
C ILE A 14 -15.50 -38.87 21.15
N PRO A 15 -14.58 -37.89 21.24
CA PRO A 15 -14.73 -36.67 20.46
C PRO A 15 -14.64 -37.06 18.98
N SER A 16 -15.70 -36.81 18.21
CA SER A 16 -15.67 -37.06 16.78
C SER A 16 -14.63 -36.12 16.15
N ALA A 17 -13.43 -36.65 15.92
CA ALA A 17 -12.37 -35.93 15.26
C ALA A 17 -12.88 -35.60 13.85
N ARG A 18 -13.21 -34.32 13.62
CA ARG A 18 -13.76 -33.82 12.34
C ARG A 18 -12.84 -34.03 11.13
N ASN A 19 -11.61 -34.53 11.33
CA ASN A 19 -10.68 -34.95 10.29
C ASN A 19 -9.83 -36.15 10.76
N PRO A 20 -10.35 -37.39 10.70
CA PRO A 20 -9.66 -38.57 11.22
C PRO A 20 -8.44 -39.00 10.36
N THR A 21 -8.36 -38.56 9.10
CA THR A 21 -7.27 -38.91 8.18
C THR A 21 -6.16 -37.87 8.14
N GLY A 22 -6.36 -36.69 8.77
CA GLY A 22 -5.39 -35.59 8.76
C GLY A 22 -5.12 -34.98 7.37
N LYS A 23 -5.83 -35.41 6.32
CA LYS A 23 -5.60 -34.95 4.95
C LYS A 23 -6.13 -33.53 4.81
N ASN A 24 -5.26 -32.59 4.49
CA ASN A 24 -5.66 -31.23 4.13
C ASN A 24 -6.09 -31.22 2.66
N GLN A 25 -7.36 -30.93 2.39
CA GLN A 25 -7.89 -30.79 1.03
C GLN A 25 -7.27 -29.61 0.22
N TYR A 26 -6.32 -28.88 0.81
CA TYR A 26 -5.69 -27.68 0.26
C TYR A 26 -4.15 -27.78 0.16
N SER A 27 -3.62 -28.97 -0.16
CA SER A 27 -2.16 -29.21 -0.31
C SER A 27 -1.45 -28.17 -1.21
N HIS A 28 -2.13 -27.72 -2.28
CA HIS A 28 -1.58 -26.77 -3.26
C HIS A 28 -1.76 -25.29 -2.87
N CYS A 29 -2.39 -25.01 -1.72
CA CYS A 29 -2.54 -23.65 -1.22
C CYS A 29 -1.39 -23.35 -0.26
N PRO A 30 -0.40 -22.53 -0.65
CA PRO A 30 0.76 -22.27 0.17
C PRO A 30 0.39 -21.60 1.50
N SER A 31 1.19 -21.90 2.52
CA SER A 31 1.01 -21.42 3.87
C SER A 31 1.02 -19.89 3.96
N ALA A 32 0.40 -19.35 5.02
CA ALA A 32 0.30 -17.92 5.28
C ALA A 32 1.63 -17.23 5.61
N LYS A 33 2.67 -18.03 5.80
CA LYS A 33 4.03 -17.60 6.13
C LYS A 33 4.99 -17.78 4.95
N ASP A 34 4.49 -18.25 3.80
CA ASP A 34 5.33 -18.40 2.62
C ASP A 34 5.70 -17.00 2.08
N GLU A 35 6.99 -16.68 2.17
CA GLU A 35 7.53 -15.40 1.73
C GLU A 35 7.44 -15.24 0.21
N ARG A 36 7.45 -16.33 -0.57
CA ARG A 36 7.34 -16.27 -2.03
C ARG A 36 5.99 -15.70 -2.47
N VAL A 37 4.92 -16.19 -1.85
CA VAL A 37 3.55 -15.73 -2.10
C VAL A 37 3.40 -14.25 -1.74
N LYS A 38 4.00 -13.85 -0.60
CA LYS A 38 4.00 -12.47 -0.15
C LYS A 38 4.70 -11.55 -1.16
N GLN A 39 5.89 -11.94 -1.62
CA GLN A 39 6.64 -11.17 -2.62
C GLN A 39 5.88 -11.04 -3.95
N LEU A 40 5.27 -12.12 -4.44
CA LEU A 40 4.45 -12.09 -5.67
C LEU A 40 3.26 -11.13 -5.52
N ILE A 41 2.50 -11.24 -4.43
CA ILE A 41 1.34 -10.37 -4.18
C ILE A 41 1.77 -8.91 -4.05
N ILE A 42 2.89 -8.62 -3.37
CA ILE A 42 3.45 -7.26 -3.30
C ILE A 42 3.87 -6.76 -4.69
N GLY A 43 4.49 -7.62 -5.51
CA GLY A 43 4.87 -7.30 -6.88
C GLY A 43 3.67 -6.92 -7.74
N TYR A 44 2.59 -7.71 -7.70
CA TYR A 44 1.35 -7.37 -8.38
C TYR A 44 0.73 -6.07 -7.85
N HIS A 45 0.80 -5.85 -6.53
CA HIS A 45 0.33 -4.62 -5.92
C HIS A 45 1.09 -3.42 -6.47
N ARG A 46 2.43 -3.45 -6.53
CA ARG A 46 3.24 -2.36 -7.11
C ARG A 46 2.91 -2.08 -8.58
N ARG A 47 2.54 -3.11 -9.35
CA ARG A 47 2.09 -2.97 -10.74
C ARG A 47 0.68 -2.34 -10.88
N GLY A 48 -0.03 -2.07 -9.78
CA GLY A 48 -1.40 -1.54 -9.81
C GLY A 48 -2.48 -2.62 -9.87
N ILE A 49 -2.13 -3.90 -9.73
CA ILE A 49 -3.07 -5.01 -9.83
C ILE A 49 -3.57 -5.33 -8.43
N THR A 50 -4.77 -4.84 -8.11
CA THR A 50 -5.40 -5.03 -6.79
C THR A 50 -6.61 -5.96 -6.81
N ASP A 51 -7.11 -6.31 -8.00
CA ASP A 51 -8.27 -7.19 -8.11
C ASP A 51 -7.89 -8.64 -7.80
N ARG A 52 -8.63 -9.25 -6.87
CA ARG A 52 -8.46 -10.64 -6.43
C ARG A 52 -8.61 -11.65 -7.55
N LYS A 53 -9.47 -11.38 -8.53
CA LYS A 53 -9.67 -12.26 -9.71
C LYS A 53 -8.43 -12.29 -10.58
N ASN A 54 -7.96 -11.11 -10.94
CA ASN A 54 -6.75 -10.95 -11.76
C ASN A 54 -5.52 -11.52 -11.05
N ILE A 55 -5.35 -11.27 -9.75
CA ILE A 55 -4.24 -11.85 -8.98
C ILE A 55 -4.32 -13.38 -8.96
N SER A 56 -5.50 -13.96 -8.79
CA SER A 56 -5.69 -15.42 -8.81
C SER A 56 -5.28 -16.03 -10.16
N GLN A 57 -5.69 -15.41 -11.26
CA GLN A 57 -5.33 -15.86 -12.62
C GLN A 57 -3.84 -15.70 -12.88
N LEU A 58 -3.25 -14.58 -12.47
CA LEU A 58 -1.81 -14.31 -12.63
C LEU A 58 -0.95 -15.26 -11.80
N LEU A 59 -1.36 -15.58 -10.57
CA LEU A 59 -0.67 -16.57 -9.76
C LEU A 59 -0.64 -17.94 -10.44
N LEU A 60 -1.75 -18.36 -11.03
CA LEU A 60 -1.82 -19.62 -11.78
C LEU A 60 -0.94 -19.60 -13.05
N ALA A 61 -0.90 -18.48 -13.76
CA ALA A 61 -0.15 -18.33 -15.00
C ALA A 61 1.37 -18.22 -14.77
N GLU A 62 1.81 -17.39 -13.82
CA GLU A 62 3.24 -17.15 -13.55
C GLU A 62 3.83 -18.23 -12.63
N SER A 63 3.03 -18.86 -11.77
CA SER A 63 3.50 -19.80 -10.75
C SER A 63 2.52 -20.95 -10.58
N PRO A 64 2.52 -21.95 -11.48
CA PRO A 64 1.55 -23.05 -11.47
C PRO A 64 1.57 -23.90 -10.19
N SER A 65 2.65 -23.83 -9.41
CA SER A 65 2.75 -24.47 -8.08
C SER A 65 1.86 -23.83 -7.01
N ILE A 66 1.34 -22.61 -7.24
CA ILE A 66 0.57 -21.84 -6.27
C ILE A 66 -0.88 -21.73 -6.76
N ILE A 67 -1.76 -22.55 -6.20
CA ILE A 67 -3.18 -22.53 -6.52
C ILE A 67 -3.93 -21.86 -5.38
N MET A 68 -4.36 -20.62 -5.61
CA MET A 68 -5.08 -19.81 -4.62
C MET A 68 -6.43 -19.36 -5.15
N SER A 69 -7.48 -19.59 -4.37
CA SER A 69 -8.81 -19.04 -4.67
C SER A 69 -8.88 -17.54 -4.40
N GLU A 70 -9.81 -16.85 -5.05
CA GLU A 70 -10.08 -15.41 -4.85
C GLU A 70 -10.28 -15.03 -3.37
N ALA A 71 -10.97 -15.89 -2.62
CA ALA A 71 -11.22 -15.70 -1.19
C ALA A 71 -9.91 -15.74 -0.38
N THR A 72 -8.99 -16.63 -0.74
CA THR A 72 -7.68 -16.74 -0.08
C THR A 72 -6.79 -15.54 -0.42
N VAL A 73 -6.80 -15.10 -1.68
CA VAL A 73 -6.11 -13.88 -2.12
C VAL A 73 -6.62 -12.66 -1.33
N ALA A 74 -7.94 -12.51 -1.19
CA ALA A 74 -8.51 -11.40 -0.41
C ALA A 74 -8.06 -11.44 1.06
N ARG A 75 -7.98 -12.63 1.67
CA ARG A 75 -7.46 -12.79 3.05
C ARG A 75 -5.97 -12.43 3.12
N ARG A 76 -5.15 -12.79 2.13
CA ARG A 76 -3.72 -12.45 2.05
C ARG A 76 -3.50 -10.95 1.90
N LEU A 77 -4.23 -10.30 0.98
CA LEU A 77 -4.17 -8.85 0.78
C LEU A 77 -4.47 -8.10 2.08
N LYS A 78 -5.52 -8.51 2.80
CA LYS A 78 -5.85 -7.96 4.13
C LYS A 78 -4.73 -8.18 5.14
N LYS A 79 -4.16 -9.40 5.20
CA LYS A 79 -3.07 -9.75 6.11
C LYS A 79 -1.81 -8.90 5.87
N PHE A 80 -1.49 -8.63 4.61
CA PHE A 80 -0.35 -7.80 4.23
C PHE A 80 -0.66 -6.29 4.22
N ASN A 81 -1.87 -5.89 4.62
CA ASN A 81 -2.34 -4.51 4.59
C ASN A 81 -2.25 -3.84 3.20
N LEU A 82 -2.28 -4.62 2.12
CA LEU A 82 -2.27 -4.14 0.75
C LEU A 82 -3.68 -3.70 0.38
N ARG A 83 -3.90 -2.39 0.27
CA ARG A 83 -5.22 -1.76 0.21
C ARG A 83 -5.39 -0.93 -1.06
N ALA A 84 -6.64 -0.76 -1.48
CA ALA A 84 -6.98 0.10 -2.60
C ALA A 84 -6.92 1.59 -2.22
N SER A 85 -6.82 2.45 -3.25
CA SER A 85 -6.58 3.89 -3.18
C SER A 85 -7.49 4.69 -2.25
N SER A 86 -8.78 4.37 -2.20
CA SER A 86 -9.74 5.10 -1.36
C SER A 86 -9.44 4.90 0.12
N LEU A 87 -9.25 3.65 0.54
CA LEU A 87 -9.04 3.31 1.94
C LEU A 87 -7.66 3.73 2.46
N THR A 88 -6.63 3.64 1.61
CA THR A 88 -5.28 4.15 1.93
C THR A 88 -5.31 5.65 2.10
N THR A 89 -5.95 6.39 1.20
CA THR A 89 -6.00 7.86 1.28
C THR A 89 -6.76 8.35 2.52
N GLN A 90 -7.83 7.65 2.92
CA GLN A 90 -8.59 7.99 4.12
C GLN A 90 -7.84 7.69 5.41
N ARG A 91 -7.05 6.61 5.44
CA ARG A 91 -6.37 6.15 6.67
C ARG A 91 -4.99 6.76 6.88
N MET A 92 -4.33 7.20 5.83
CA MET A 92 -3.00 7.80 5.93
C MET A 92 -3.09 9.28 6.33
N PRO A 93 -2.14 9.77 7.17
CA PRO A 93 -2.03 11.19 7.48
C PRO A 93 -1.79 12.06 6.25
N ASP A 94 -2.31 13.28 6.27
CA ASP A 94 -2.13 14.23 5.18
C ASP A 94 -0.67 14.61 4.94
N ALA A 95 0.12 14.72 6.00
CA ALA A 95 1.55 15.00 5.92
C ALA A 95 2.32 13.92 5.11
N GLU A 96 2.07 12.63 5.40
CA GLU A 96 2.72 11.53 4.67
C GLU A 96 2.31 11.53 3.19
N LYS A 97 1.04 11.76 2.90
CA LYS A 97 0.53 11.83 1.53
C LYS A 97 1.20 12.95 0.73
N ARG A 98 1.36 14.13 1.34
CA ARG A 98 2.05 15.27 0.74
C ARG A 98 3.53 14.98 0.53
N GLN A 99 4.18 14.31 1.50
CA GLN A 99 5.59 13.93 1.37
C GLN A 99 5.83 13.05 0.14
N TYR A 100 5.01 12.01 -0.07
CA TYR A 100 5.14 11.16 -1.26
C TYR A 100 4.97 11.94 -2.57
N ILE A 101 4.09 12.93 -2.60
CA ILE A 101 3.89 13.78 -3.78
C ILE A 101 5.11 14.67 -4.00
N LEU A 102 5.62 15.30 -2.95
CA LEU A 102 6.82 16.15 -3.00
C LEU A 102 8.05 15.36 -3.43
N ASP A 103 8.25 14.16 -2.90
CA ASP A 103 9.37 13.27 -3.25
C ASP A 103 9.36 12.85 -4.73
N GLN A 104 8.18 12.71 -5.33
CA GLN A 104 8.08 12.45 -6.77
C GLN A 104 8.25 13.73 -7.60
N MET A 105 7.69 14.85 -7.14
CA MET A 105 7.88 16.13 -7.82
C MET A 105 9.34 16.60 -7.82
N SER A 106 10.10 16.32 -6.76
CA SER A 106 11.53 16.66 -6.66
C SER A 106 12.39 15.86 -7.63
N LYS A 107 11.98 14.64 -7.98
CA LYS A 107 12.62 13.83 -9.03
C LYS A 107 12.40 14.38 -10.44
N ASP A 108 11.35 15.17 -10.64
CA ASP A 108 10.99 15.76 -11.93
C ASP A 108 11.00 17.30 -11.87
N PRO A 109 12.19 17.92 -11.76
CA PRO A 109 12.29 19.38 -11.66
C PRO A 109 11.74 20.09 -12.89
N THR A 110 11.69 19.43 -14.06
CA THR A 110 11.10 20.01 -15.28
C THR A 110 9.56 20.10 -15.24
N GLY A 111 8.90 19.51 -14.25
CA GLY A 111 7.44 19.61 -14.09
C GLY A 111 6.59 18.94 -15.18
N LYS A 112 7.23 18.19 -16.10
CA LYS A 112 6.56 17.57 -17.26
C LYS A 112 5.60 16.43 -16.87
N LYS A 113 5.78 15.83 -15.69
CA LYS A 113 4.92 14.74 -15.25
C LYS A 113 3.59 15.27 -14.73
N GLY A 114 2.51 14.75 -15.31
CA GLY A 114 1.15 15.06 -14.86
C GLY A 114 0.78 14.32 -13.56
N PRO A 115 -0.29 14.75 -12.86
CA PRO A 115 -0.75 14.12 -11.62
C PRO A 115 -1.01 12.60 -11.77
N ARG A 116 -1.51 12.17 -12.95
CA ARG A 116 -1.72 10.75 -13.25
C ARG A 116 -0.43 9.95 -13.25
N THR A 117 0.66 10.50 -13.78
CA THR A 117 1.97 9.84 -13.85
C THR A 117 2.60 9.81 -12.47
N ILE A 118 2.61 10.93 -11.75
CA ILE A 118 3.09 11.04 -10.37
C ILE A 118 2.41 9.98 -9.50
N ARG A 119 1.08 9.88 -9.55
CA ARG A 119 0.33 8.85 -8.80
C ARG A 119 0.75 7.42 -9.15
N LYS A 120 1.03 7.14 -10.42
CA LYS A 120 1.47 5.80 -10.86
C LYS A 120 2.88 5.49 -10.32
N GLU A 121 3.76 6.49 -10.30
CA GLU A 121 5.12 6.35 -9.79
C GLU A 121 5.14 6.15 -8.27
N ILE A 122 4.32 6.90 -7.51
CA ILE A 122 4.13 6.66 -6.07
C ILE A 122 3.71 5.20 -5.82
N ALA A 123 2.74 4.70 -6.60
CA ALA A 123 2.27 3.33 -6.47
C ALA A 123 3.34 2.30 -6.84
N SER A 124 4.14 2.55 -7.87
CA SER A 124 5.21 1.64 -8.32
C SER A 124 6.36 1.57 -7.33
N GLU A 125 6.77 2.72 -6.79
CA GLU A 125 7.96 2.84 -5.94
C GLU A 125 7.65 2.47 -4.49
N HIS A 126 6.62 3.10 -3.91
CA HIS A 126 6.27 2.91 -2.50
C HIS A 126 5.22 1.82 -2.29
N GLY A 127 4.52 1.38 -3.33
CA GLY A 127 3.39 0.45 -3.18
C GLY A 127 2.16 1.11 -2.55
N VAL A 128 2.10 2.45 -2.54
CA VAL A 128 1.04 3.23 -1.89
C VAL A 128 0.09 3.79 -2.95
N PHE A 129 -1.19 3.52 -2.79
CA PHE A 129 -2.22 4.02 -3.70
C PHE A 129 -2.87 5.28 -3.13
N LEU A 130 -2.75 6.41 -3.83
CA LEU A 130 -3.49 7.63 -3.51
C LEU A 130 -4.69 7.80 -4.45
N THR A 131 -5.74 8.49 -4.00
CA THR A 131 -6.84 8.89 -4.89
C THR A 131 -6.34 9.90 -5.91
N ARG A 132 -6.94 9.88 -7.10
CA ARG A 132 -6.61 10.82 -8.17
C ARG A 132 -6.88 12.26 -7.72
N ASP A 133 -8.05 12.49 -7.15
CA ASP A 133 -8.53 13.83 -6.83
C ASP A 133 -7.65 14.50 -5.76
N PHE A 134 -7.14 13.72 -4.79
CA PHE A 134 -6.18 14.22 -3.80
C PHE A 134 -4.87 14.65 -4.44
N VAL A 135 -4.28 13.78 -5.29
CA VAL A 135 -3.00 14.09 -5.96
C VAL A 135 -3.15 15.29 -6.91
N GLU A 136 -4.26 15.37 -7.64
CA GLU A 136 -4.52 16.50 -8.56
C GLU A 136 -4.66 17.83 -7.81
N ALA A 137 -5.40 17.85 -6.70
CA ALA A 137 -5.56 19.04 -5.88
C ALA A 137 -4.22 19.50 -5.29
N GLU A 138 -3.45 18.57 -4.72
CA GLU A 138 -2.19 18.89 -4.05
C GLU A 138 -1.10 19.33 -5.04
N VAL A 139 -0.95 18.64 -6.18
CA VAL A 139 0.03 19.04 -7.21
C VAL A 139 -0.30 20.42 -7.79
N ARG A 140 -1.60 20.73 -7.99
CA ARG A 140 -2.02 22.06 -8.44
C ARG A 140 -1.68 23.13 -7.40
N HIS A 141 -1.97 22.86 -6.13
CA HIS A 141 -1.68 23.76 -5.03
C HIS A 141 -0.16 24.03 -4.90
N LEU A 142 0.67 23.00 -4.95
CA LEU A 142 2.12 23.10 -4.86
C LEU A 142 2.76 23.85 -6.04
N ARG A 143 2.23 23.66 -7.26
CA ARG A 143 2.70 24.43 -8.42
C ARG A 143 2.30 25.89 -8.35
N ALA A 144 1.07 26.17 -7.91
CA ALA A 144 0.60 27.53 -7.72
C ALA A 144 1.43 28.28 -6.65
N SER A 145 1.77 27.60 -5.54
CA SER A 145 2.58 28.19 -4.49
C SER A 145 4.05 28.38 -4.87
N GLN A 146 4.59 27.57 -5.78
CA GLN A 146 5.93 27.79 -6.36
C GLN A 146 5.97 29.04 -7.24
N LEU A 147 4.99 29.20 -8.13
CA LEU A 147 4.89 30.37 -9.01
C LEU A 147 4.72 31.68 -8.20
N ALA A 148 3.96 31.64 -7.11
CA ALA A 148 3.77 32.81 -6.25
C ALA A 148 5.02 33.24 -5.47
N ARG A 149 6.06 32.40 -5.38
CA ARG A 149 7.35 32.74 -4.74
C ARG A 149 8.39 33.31 -5.70
N GLU A 150 8.23 33.10 -7.00
CA GLU A 150 9.10 33.71 -8.01
C GLU A 150 8.74 35.17 -8.29
N GLU A 151 7.55 35.62 -7.85
CA GLU A 151 7.06 36.99 -7.99
C GLU A 151 7.30 37.81 -6.71
N ASP A 152 8.50 37.71 -6.11
CA ASP A 152 8.99 38.73 -5.17
C ASP A 152 9.82 39.76 -5.95
N PRO A 153 9.26 40.94 -6.28
CA PRO A 153 10.01 41.99 -6.97
C PRO A 153 11.03 42.64 -6.03
N GLU A 154 12.23 42.80 -6.58
CA GLU A 154 13.30 43.69 -6.12
C GLU A 154 13.94 43.39 -4.76
N VAL A 155 15.02 42.60 -4.83
CA VAL A 155 16.20 42.92 -4.01
C VAL A 155 16.67 44.32 -4.42
N CYS A 156 16.20 45.35 -3.72
CA CYS A 156 16.83 46.66 -3.73
C CYS A 156 18.22 46.50 -3.13
N ILE A 157 19.22 46.27 -3.98
CA ILE A 157 20.62 46.44 -3.61
C ILE A 157 20.83 47.95 -3.48
N GLU A 158 20.43 48.53 -2.35
CA GLU A 158 20.90 49.85 -1.96
C GLU A 158 22.44 49.77 -1.96
N SER A 159 23.03 50.33 -3.01
CA SER A 159 24.46 50.58 -3.08
C SER A 159 24.69 51.97 -2.50
N PRO A 160 25.15 52.13 -1.24
CA PRO A 160 25.64 53.42 -0.82
C PRO A 160 27.02 53.62 -1.45
N SER A 161 27.07 54.37 -2.56
CA SER A 161 28.32 55.02 -2.98
C SER A 161 28.69 56.06 -1.92
N PRO A 162 29.84 55.96 -1.23
CA PRO A 162 30.31 57.05 -0.39
C PRO A 162 30.94 58.13 -1.30
N THR A 163 30.24 59.25 -1.44
CA THR A 163 30.81 60.48 -1.98
C THR A 163 31.89 60.95 -1.01
N LEU A 164 33.16 60.77 -1.39
CA LEU A 164 34.30 61.36 -0.71
C LEU A 164 34.26 62.88 -0.92
N CYS A 165 33.92 63.61 0.14
CA CYS A 165 34.24 65.03 0.25
C CYS A 165 35.76 65.17 0.30
N VAL A 166 36.35 65.83 -0.71
CA VAL A 166 37.72 66.33 -0.64
C VAL A 166 37.63 67.85 -0.60
N GLU A 167 37.73 68.40 0.61
CA GLU A 167 38.14 69.78 0.83
C GLU A 167 39.67 69.85 0.84
N ARG A 168 40.27 70.50 -0.17
CA ARG A 168 41.32 71.51 0.00
C ARG A 168 41.78 72.11 -1.32
#